data_AF-A0A7X3HCU9-F1
#
_entry.id   AF-A0A7X3HCU9-F1
#
_cell.length_a   1.000
_cell.length_b   1.000
_cell.length_c   1.000
_cell.angle_alpha   90.00
_cell.angle_beta   90.00
_cell.angle_gamma   90.00
#
_symmetry.space_group_name_H-M   'P 1'
#
loop_
_entity.id
_entity.type
_entity.pdbx_description
1 polymer ?
#
loop_
_entity_poly.entity_id
_entity_poly.type
_entity_poly.pdbx_seq_one_letter_code
_entity_poly.pdbx_strand_id
1 'polypeptide(L)'
;MRREPIVLFDNGTHQCMLFDDLVSGDGIQSNQFLITDHDQYLLLDPGGDLTYTPLSLELSKHIPVQDLTYIFASHQDPDIIASLDKWLLHTRAKVVCSKLWARFLPHLTANYLAISHGISTYDRIIALPDRGQSIPLGRCNLKAVPAHFLHSVGNFQLYDPVSKILFSGDMGASMTEDASPVRDFTNHVPEMEGFHRRYMAGNKACRLWAAMVRGMDLEMIVPQHGRPFVGKEMISAFLYWIENLDCGLDLMGPEDYQLPR
;
A
#
# COMPACT_ATOMS: atom_id res chain seq x y z
N MET A 1 4.28 -17.28 16.70
CA MET A 1 3.68 -16.36 17.69
C MET A 1 3.40 -15.09 16.93
N ARG A 2 2.15 -14.64 16.81
CA ARG A 2 1.85 -13.38 16.09
C ARG A 2 2.52 -12.23 16.82
N ARG A 3 3.20 -11.35 16.09
CA ARG A 3 3.82 -10.15 16.64
C ARG A 3 2.73 -9.12 16.95
N GLU A 4 2.92 -8.39 18.05
CA GLU A 4 2.14 -7.17 18.30
C GLU A 4 2.43 -6.15 17.19
N PRO A 5 1.43 -5.35 16.77
CA PRO A 5 1.64 -4.37 15.71
C PRO A 5 2.69 -3.33 16.08
N ILE A 6 3.45 -2.89 15.07
CA ILE A 6 4.45 -1.84 15.23
C ILE A 6 3.75 -0.49 15.16
N VAL A 7 3.86 0.31 16.23
CA VAL A 7 3.39 1.70 16.24
C VAL A 7 4.41 2.56 15.51
N LEU A 8 4.06 3.04 14.32
CA LEU A 8 4.91 3.93 13.51
C LEU A 8 4.81 5.38 13.97
N PHE A 9 3.63 5.78 14.45
CA PHE A 9 3.35 7.12 14.96
C PHE A 9 2.16 7.07 15.93
N ASP A 10 2.25 7.84 17.01
CA ASP A 10 1.15 8.03 17.96
C ASP A 10 1.29 9.39 18.66
N ASN A 11 0.26 10.22 18.58
CA ASN A 11 0.17 11.48 19.33
C ASN A 11 -1.05 11.53 20.28
N GLY A 12 -1.70 10.39 20.52
CA GLY A 12 -2.91 10.21 21.32
C GLY A 12 -4.22 10.47 20.58
N THR A 13 -4.22 11.26 19.51
CA THR A 13 -5.42 11.54 18.69
C THR A 13 -5.34 11.02 17.26
N HIS A 14 -4.12 10.78 16.79
CA HIS A 14 -3.78 10.23 15.49
C HIS A 14 -2.74 9.13 15.68
N GLN A 15 -2.99 7.95 15.11
CA GLN A 15 -2.10 6.80 15.22
C GLN A 15 -1.90 6.13 13.85
N CYS A 16 -0.69 5.66 13.59
CA CYS A 16 -0.36 4.82 12.44
C CYS A 16 0.28 3.52 12.94
N MET A 17 -0.35 2.39 12.62
CA MET A 17 0.10 1.06 13.02
C MET A 17 0.43 0.21 11.80
N LEU A 18 1.48 -0.60 11.90
CA LEU A 18 1.91 -1.58 10.92
C LEU A 18 1.69 -2.99 11.48
N PHE A 19 1.02 -3.83 10.68
CA PHE A 19 0.81 -5.25 10.96
C PHE A 19 1.67 -6.04 9.97
N ASP A 20 2.72 -6.68 10.47
CA ASP A 20 3.58 -7.61 9.73
C ASP A 20 3.26 -9.06 10.12
N ASP A 21 3.85 -10.01 9.41
CA ASP A 21 3.84 -11.44 9.81
C ASP A 21 2.43 -12.03 10.03
N LEU A 22 1.45 -11.64 9.19
CA LEU A 22 0.07 -12.13 9.32
C LEU A 22 -0.17 -13.51 8.68
N VAL A 23 0.69 -13.94 7.77
CA VAL A 23 0.57 -15.22 7.06
C VAL A 23 1.88 -15.99 7.16
N SER A 24 1.77 -17.27 7.51
CA SER A 24 2.87 -18.24 7.47
C SER A 24 2.71 -19.14 6.23
N GLY A 25 3.74 -19.27 5.39
CA GLY A 25 3.76 -20.17 4.23
C GLY A 25 4.53 -19.60 3.03
N ASP A 26 4.30 -20.13 1.83
CA ASP A 26 5.00 -19.75 0.59
C ASP A 26 4.56 -18.36 0.02
N GLY A 27 3.68 -17.64 0.72
CA GLY A 27 3.22 -16.32 0.31
C GLY A 27 4.24 -15.23 0.65
N ILE A 28 4.33 -14.20 -0.20
CA ILE A 28 5.16 -13.02 0.07
C ILE A 28 4.59 -12.29 1.28
N GLN A 29 5.41 -12.03 2.29
CA GLN A 29 5.02 -11.23 3.45
C GLN A 29 4.64 -9.82 3.00
N SER A 30 3.50 -9.31 3.48
CA SER A 30 3.06 -7.94 3.24
C SER A 30 2.73 -7.23 4.55
N ASN A 31 3.00 -5.93 4.57
CA ASN A 31 2.68 -5.01 5.64
C ASN A 31 1.28 -4.45 5.40
N GLN A 32 0.42 -4.53 6.42
CA GLN A 32 -0.87 -3.87 6.43
C GLN A 32 -0.82 -2.68 7.38
N PHE A 33 -1.64 -1.65 7.12
CA PHE A 33 -1.60 -0.45 7.96
C PHE A 33 -2.98 -0.03 8.43
N LEU A 34 -3.04 0.42 9.67
CA LEU A 34 -4.20 1.10 10.24
C LEU A 34 -3.81 2.54 10.56
N ILE A 35 -4.59 3.48 10.04
CA ILE A 35 -4.53 4.89 10.42
C ILE A 35 -5.81 5.21 11.19
N THR A 36 -5.65 5.77 12.39
CA THR A 36 -6.77 6.22 13.22
C THR A 36 -6.67 7.73 13.43
N ASP A 37 -7.80 8.43 13.32
CA ASP A 37 -7.89 9.85 13.64
C ASP A 37 -9.30 10.18 14.12
N HIS A 38 -9.43 10.65 15.37
CA HIS A 38 -10.71 11.08 15.97
C HIS A 38 -11.91 10.14 15.67
N ASP A 39 -11.81 8.88 16.10
CA ASP A 39 -12.83 7.83 15.94
C ASP A 39 -13.17 7.46 14.47
N GLN A 40 -12.30 7.83 13.52
CA GLN A 40 -12.34 7.31 12.15
C GLN A 40 -11.11 6.48 11.84
N TYR A 41 -11.31 5.49 10.97
CA TYR A 41 -10.33 4.44 10.74
C TYR A 41 -10.15 4.17 9.25
N LEU A 42 -8.90 4.17 8.79
CA LEU A 42 -8.52 3.77 7.45
C LEU A 42 -7.63 2.54 7.52
N LEU A 43 -8.05 1.47 6.86
CA LEU A 43 -7.25 0.28 6.63
C LEU A 43 -6.61 0.36 5.25
N LEU A 44 -5.30 0.27 5.17
CA LEU A 44 -4.52 0.36 3.93
C LEU A 44 -4.02 -1.02 3.51
N ASP A 45 -4.27 -1.35 2.25
CA ASP A 45 -3.80 -2.56 1.56
C ASP A 45 -4.03 -3.84 2.38
N PRO A 46 -5.30 -4.17 2.72
CA PRO A 46 -5.66 -5.16 3.75
C PRO A 46 -5.24 -6.61 3.43
N GLY A 47 -4.79 -6.86 2.20
CA GLY A 47 -4.21 -8.12 1.80
C GLY A 47 -5.20 -9.11 1.21
N GLY A 48 -4.69 -10.34 1.05
CA GLY A 48 -5.45 -11.43 0.45
C GLY A 48 -6.27 -12.27 1.42
N ASP A 49 -6.90 -13.31 0.92
CA ASP A 49 -7.78 -14.19 1.71
C ASP A 49 -7.11 -14.80 2.95
N LEU A 50 -5.79 -15.05 2.86
CA LEU A 50 -4.98 -15.61 3.93
C LEU A 50 -4.74 -14.61 5.07
N THR A 51 -4.68 -13.29 4.78
CA THR A 51 -4.44 -12.25 5.78
C THR A 51 -5.71 -11.83 6.51
N TYR A 52 -6.90 -12.05 5.93
CA TYR A 52 -8.17 -11.53 6.47
C TYR A 52 -8.44 -11.90 7.94
N THR A 53 -8.47 -13.19 8.27
CA THR A 53 -8.76 -13.66 9.63
C THR A 53 -7.72 -13.19 10.64
N PRO A 54 -6.40 -13.33 10.40
CA PRO A 54 -5.40 -12.81 11.34
C PRO A 54 -5.50 -11.29 11.51
N LEU A 55 -5.66 -10.53 10.42
CA LEU A 55 -5.77 -9.08 10.46
C LEU A 55 -7.03 -8.60 11.17
N SER A 56 -8.19 -9.16 10.86
CA SER A 56 -9.46 -8.76 11.50
C SER A 56 -9.47 -9.03 13.01
N LEU A 57 -8.89 -10.15 13.45
CA LEU A 57 -8.73 -10.45 14.87
C LEU A 57 -7.81 -9.44 15.56
N GLU A 58 -6.70 -9.08 14.91
CA GLU A 58 -5.76 -8.12 15.48
C GLU A 58 -6.36 -6.72 15.53
N LEU A 59 -6.96 -6.24 14.43
CA LEU A 59 -7.67 -4.96 14.37
C LEU A 59 -8.77 -4.84 15.42
N SER A 60 -9.49 -5.93 15.74
CA SER A 60 -10.58 -5.92 16.73
C SER A 60 -10.13 -5.59 18.16
N LYS A 61 -8.82 -5.68 18.45
CA LYS A 61 -8.26 -5.25 19.72
C LYS A 61 -8.04 -3.75 19.79
N HIS A 62 -7.92 -3.08 18.64
CA HIS A 62 -7.58 -1.66 18.54
C HIS A 62 -8.78 -0.79 18.15
N ILE A 63 -9.71 -1.32 17.35
CA ILE A 63 -10.88 -0.59 16.84
C ILE A 63 -12.15 -1.46 16.83
N PRO A 64 -13.34 -0.85 16.89
CA PRO A 64 -14.57 -1.50 16.48
C PRO A 64 -14.57 -1.71 14.96
N VAL A 65 -14.18 -2.90 14.48
CA VAL A 65 -13.97 -3.18 13.03
C VAL A 65 -15.18 -2.81 12.15
N GLN A 66 -16.41 -2.87 12.68
CA GLN A 66 -17.62 -2.47 11.95
C GLN A 66 -17.66 -0.97 11.60
N ASP A 67 -16.97 -0.14 12.38
CA ASP A 67 -16.88 1.31 12.22
C ASP A 67 -15.73 1.73 11.28
N LEU A 68 -15.04 0.76 10.66
CA LEU A 68 -14.01 1.03 9.66
C LEU A 68 -14.57 1.98 8.58
N THR A 69 -13.92 3.13 8.43
CA THR A 69 -14.43 4.24 7.60
C THR A 69 -13.98 4.07 6.15
N TYR A 70 -12.70 3.76 5.96
CA TYR A 70 -12.11 3.57 4.65
C TYR A 70 -11.29 2.29 4.58
N ILE A 71 -11.33 1.67 3.41
CA ILE A 71 -10.31 0.75 2.95
C ILE A 71 -9.63 1.44 1.78
N PHE A 72 -8.33 1.66 1.87
CA PHE A 72 -7.55 2.17 0.76
C PHE A 72 -6.84 1.00 0.08
N ALA A 73 -7.00 0.91 -1.24
CA ALA A 73 -6.29 -0.04 -2.09
C ALA A 73 -5.36 0.74 -3.01
N SER A 74 -4.06 0.61 -2.78
CA SER A 74 -3.02 1.25 -3.59
C SER A 74 -3.17 0.87 -5.06
N HIS A 75 -3.37 -0.41 -5.34
CA HIS A 75 -3.63 -0.96 -6.66
C HIS A 75 -4.42 -2.30 -6.60
N GLN A 76 -4.49 -3.02 -7.73
CA GLN A 76 -5.42 -4.14 -7.94
C GLN A 76 -4.89 -5.52 -7.57
N ASP A 77 -3.65 -5.66 -7.12
CA ASP A 77 -3.03 -6.98 -7.03
C ASP A 77 -3.65 -7.82 -5.89
N PRO A 78 -3.61 -9.16 -6.00
CA PRO A 78 -4.30 -10.05 -5.06
C PRO A 78 -3.85 -9.91 -3.61
N ASP A 79 -2.57 -9.61 -3.39
CA ASP A 79 -1.96 -9.35 -2.08
C ASP A 79 -2.30 -7.96 -1.51
N ILE A 80 -3.09 -7.16 -2.23
CA ILE A 80 -3.68 -5.90 -1.77
C ILE A 80 -5.17 -6.05 -1.47
N ILE A 81 -5.93 -6.63 -2.40
CA ILE A 81 -7.40 -6.53 -2.41
C ILE A 81 -8.16 -7.86 -2.48
N ALA A 82 -7.50 -9.02 -2.49
CA ALA A 82 -8.26 -10.26 -2.67
C ALA A 82 -9.23 -10.57 -1.51
N SER A 83 -9.00 -10.04 -0.30
CA SER A 83 -9.96 -10.19 0.82
C SER A 83 -11.09 -9.15 0.86
N LEU A 84 -11.21 -8.29 -0.17
CA LEU A 84 -12.09 -7.13 -0.12
C LEU A 84 -13.57 -7.50 0.10
N ASP A 85 -14.03 -8.62 -0.47
CA ASP A 85 -15.42 -9.07 -0.32
C ASP A 85 -15.80 -9.34 1.14
N LYS A 86 -14.89 -9.95 1.92
CA LYS A 86 -15.05 -10.19 3.36
C LYS A 86 -15.10 -8.87 4.12
N TRP A 87 -14.20 -7.93 3.82
CA TRP A 87 -14.23 -6.61 4.46
C TRP A 87 -15.53 -5.86 4.18
N LEU A 88 -16.05 -5.91 2.95
CA LEU A 88 -17.31 -5.29 2.60
C LEU A 88 -18.51 -5.96 3.28
N LEU A 89 -18.46 -7.28 3.47
CA LEU A 89 -19.50 -8.03 4.17
C LEU A 89 -19.58 -7.68 5.66
N HIS A 90 -18.43 -7.42 6.29
CA HIS A 90 -18.34 -7.26 7.75
C HIS A 90 -18.17 -5.81 8.24
N THR A 91 -18.02 -4.84 7.33
CA THR A 91 -17.84 -3.42 7.66
C THR A 91 -18.71 -2.50 6.82
N ARG A 92 -18.80 -1.23 7.21
CA ARG A 92 -19.44 -0.15 6.41
C ARG A 92 -18.45 0.71 5.63
N ALA A 93 -17.17 0.33 5.59
CA ALA A 93 -16.10 1.09 4.95
C ALA A 93 -16.37 1.43 3.48
N LYS A 94 -15.93 2.61 3.05
CA LYS A 94 -15.83 2.93 1.61
C LYS A 94 -14.46 2.50 1.09
N VAL A 95 -14.43 1.97 -0.12
CA VAL A 95 -13.19 1.52 -0.79
C VAL A 95 -12.66 2.67 -1.62
N VAL A 96 -11.48 3.16 -1.28
CA VAL A 96 -10.75 4.16 -2.06
C VAL A 96 -9.78 3.43 -2.96
N CYS A 97 -9.90 3.60 -4.28
CA CYS A 97 -9.01 2.95 -5.25
C CYS A 97 -8.89 3.80 -6.51
N SER A 98 -7.95 3.45 -7.40
CA SER A 98 -7.89 4.06 -8.73
C SER A 98 -9.20 3.89 -9.49
N LYS A 99 -9.63 4.95 -10.19
CA LYS A 99 -10.78 4.90 -11.09
C LYS A 99 -10.64 3.83 -12.18
N LEU A 100 -9.41 3.47 -12.58
CA LEU A 100 -9.17 2.38 -13.53
C LEU A 100 -9.71 1.05 -13.01
N TRP A 101 -9.55 0.78 -11.72
CA TRP A 101 -9.93 -0.51 -11.10
C TRP A 101 -11.35 -0.53 -10.55
N ALA A 102 -11.97 0.63 -10.35
CA ALA A 102 -13.32 0.74 -9.79
C ALA A 102 -14.37 -0.13 -10.52
N ARG A 103 -14.22 -0.31 -11.85
CA ARG A 103 -15.12 -1.16 -12.65
C ARG A 103 -14.74 -2.65 -12.66
N PHE A 104 -13.54 -3.00 -12.20
CA PHE A 104 -13.06 -4.37 -12.09
C PHE A 104 -13.35 -4.97 -10.71
N LEU A 105 -13.42 -4.14 -9.65
CA LEU A 105 -13.72 -4.59 -8.29
C LEU A 105 -15.00 -5.45 -8.17
N PRO A 106 -16.10 -5.22 -8.90
CA PRO A 106 -17.28 -6.10 -8.84
C PRO A 106 -17.00 -7.57 -9.17
N HIS A 107 -15.95 -7.88 -9.95
CA HIS A 107 -15.53 -9.27 -10.20
C HIS A 107 -14.93 -9.95 -8.96
N LEU A 108 -14.33 -9.18 -8.05
CA LEU A 108 -13.79 -9.67 -6.79
C LEU A 108 -14.85 -9.73 -5.70
N THR A 109 -15.84 -8.83 -5.74
CA THR A 109 -16.88 -8.72 -4.70
C THR A 109 -18.18 -9.44 -5.05
N ALA A 110 -18.17 -10.38 -6.00
CA ALA A 110 -19.37 -11.04 -6.49
C ALA A 110 -20.16 -11.76 -5.37
N ASN A 111 -19.44 -12.39 -4.42
CA ASN A 111 -20.05 -13.04 -3.26
C ASN A 111 -20.75 -12.04 -2.34
N TYR A 112 -20.14 -10.88 -2.08
CA TYR A 112 -20.76 -9.79 -1.33
C TYR A 112 -22.06 -9.32 -1.99
N LEU A 113 -22.02 -9.07 -3.30
CA LEU A 113 -23.18 -8.61 -4.08
C LEU A 113 -24.36 -9.59 -4.05
N ALA A 114 -24.09 -10.90 -4.03
CA ALA A 114 -25.13 -11.92 -3.92
C ALA A 114 -25.86 -11.88 -2.57
N ILE A 115 -25.18 -11.46 -1.50
CA ILE A 115 -25.69 -11.45 -0.12
C ILE A 115 -26.29 -10.08 0.23
N SER A 116 -25.78 -8.99 -0.32
CA SER A 116 -26.12 -7.61 0.09
C SER A 116 -27.47 -7.09 -0.40
N HIS A 117 -28.33 -7.94 -0.99
CA HIS A 117 -29.73 -7.67 -1.38
C HIS A 117 -30.00 -6.24 -1.92
N GLY A 118 -29.25 -5.82 -2.94
CA GLY A 118 -29.49 -4.56 -3.66
C GLY A 118 -28.51 -3.42 -3.38
N ILE A 119 -27.50 -3.63 -2.54
CA ILE A 119 -26.37 -2.67 -2.40
C ILE A 119 -25.33 -2.98 -3.48
N SER A 120 -25.09 -2.02 -4.37
CA SER A 120 -24.01 -2.12 -5.34
C SER A 120 -22.67 -1.86 -4.65
N THR A 121 -21.66 -2.71 -4.91
CA THR A 121 -20.27 -2.43 -4.56
C THR A 121 -19.85 -1.05 -5.02
N TYR A 122 -20.38 -0.60 -6.16
CA TYR A 122 -20.08 0.71 -6.74
C TYR A 122 -20.45 1.88 -5.82
N ASP A 123 -21.50 1.75 -5.01
CA ASP A 123 -21.95 2.80 -4.09
C ASP A 123 -20.98 3.01 -2.92
N ARG A 124 -20.13 2.01 -2.67
CA ARG A 124 -19.07 2.06 -1.65
C ARG A 124 -17.70 2.40 -2.23
N ILE A 125 -17.56 2.60 -3.54
CA ILE A 125 -16.28 2.94 -4.16
C ILE A 125 -16.10 4.46 -4.27
N ILE A 126 -14.95 4.94 -3.81
CA ILE A 126 -14.42 6.27 -4.08
C ILE A 126 -13.35 6.11 -5.17
N ALA A 127 -13.73 6.40 -6.40
CA ALA A 127 -12.87 6.28 -7.57
C ALA A 127 -11.94 7.50 -7.68
N LEU A 128 -10.66 7.32 -7.35
CA LEU A 128 -9.66 8.38 -7.39
C LEU A 128 -9.33 8.79 -8.84
N PRO A 129 -9.29 10.11 -9.14
CA PRO A 129 -8.75 10.60 -10.40
C PRO A 129 -7.22 10.43 -10.44
N ASP A 130 -6.64 10.28 -11.63
CA ASP A 130 -5.20 10.03 -11.84
C ASP A 130 -4.25 11.06 -11.19
N ARG A 131 -4.73 12.26 -10.89
CA ARG A 131 -3.92 13.30 -10.21
C ARG A 131 -3.93 13.20 -8.69
N GLY A 132 -4.59 12.18 -8.15
CA GLY A 132 -4.78 12.01 -6.71
C GLY A 132 -5.87 12.91 -6.15
N GLN A 133 -6.12 12.76 -4.85
CA GLN A 133 -7.13 13.52 -4.12
C GLN A 133 -6.81 13.54 -2.63
N SER A 134 -7.27 14.58 -1.91
CA SER A 134 -7.30 14.54 -0.45
C SER A 134 -8.46 13.71 0.06
N ILE A 135 -8.20 12.87 1.06
CA ILE A 135 -9.14 11.97 1.70
C ILE A 135 -9.29 12.45 3.15
N PRO A 136 -10.46 12.99 3.54
CA PRO A 136 -10.69 13.36 4.93
C PRO A 136 -10.74 12.11 5.80
N LEU A 137 -10.07 12.13 6.96
CA LEU A 137 -10.15 11.10 7.99
C LEU A 137 -10.14 11.80 9.35
N GLY A 138 -11.24 11.71 10.09
CA GLY A 138 -11.40 12.43 11.36
C GLY A 138 -11.24 13.94 11.17
N ARG A 139 -10.17 14.50 11.72
CA ARG A 139 -9.75 15.91 11.60
C ARG A 139 -8.53 16.10 10.69
N CYS A 140 -7.97 15.04 10.12
CA CYS A 140 -6.86 15.13 9.18
C CYS A 140 -7.33 14.99 7.72
N ASN A 141 -6.44 15.35 6.79
CA ASN A 141 -6.64 15.13 5.36
C ASN A 141 -5.43 14.36 4.82
N LEU A 142 -5.62 13.06 4.65
CA LEU A 142 -4.67 12.19 3.98
C LEU A 142 -4.63 12.55 2.50
N LYS A 143 -3.51 12.27 1.83
CA LYS A 143 -3.37 12.56 0.39
C LYS A 143 -3.12 11.26 -0.37
N ALA A 144 -4.02 10.91 -1.28
CA ALA A 144 -3.73 9.91 -2.30
C ALA A 144 -2.78 10.53 -3.32
N VAL A 145 -1.54 10.04 -3.36
CA VAL A 145 -0.44 10.55 -4.18
C VAL A 145 -0.29 9.64 -5.40
N PRO A 146 -0.22 10.18 -6.64
CA PRO A 146 -0.11 9.35 -7.83
C PRO A 146 1.23 8.60 -7.88
N ALA A 147 1.17 7.30 -8.15
CA ALA A 147 2.33 6.42 -8.30
C ALA A 147 2.15 5.44 -9.47
N HIS A 148 1.43 5.87 -10.51
CA HIS A 148 1.16 5.09 -11.72
C HIS A 148 2.44 4.52 -12.34
N PHE A 149 2.33 3.28 -12.83
CA PHE A 149 3.42 2.51 -13.42
C PHE A 149 4.53 2.08 -12.44
N LEU A 150 4.28 2.17 -11.14
CA LEU A 150 5.20 1.78 -10.06
C LEU A 150 4.59 0.73 -9.10
N HIS A 151 4.17 -0.45 -9.55
CA HIS A 151 4.25 -0.97 -10.92
C HIS A 151 2.91 -0.90 -11.67
N SER A 152 1.78 -0.92 -10.95
CA SER A 152 0.45 -0.92 -11.56
C SER A 152 0.15 0.37 -12.33
N VAL A 153 -0.52 0.25 -13.48
CA VAL A 153 -0.96 1.40 -14.30
C VAL A 153 -1.92 2.33 -13.54
N GLY A 154 -2.65 1.79 -12.56
CA GLY A 154 -3.54 2.54 -11.67
C GLY A 154 -3.08 2.40 -10.23
N ASN A 155 -2.03 3.12 -9.84
CA ASN A 155 -1.43 3.00 -8.52
C ASN A 155 -1.41 4.33 -7.77
N PHE A 156 -1.77 4.29 -6.49
CA PHE A 156 -1.69 5.42 -5.57
C PHE A 156 -0.97 5.02 -4.29
N GLN A 157 -0.21 5.96 -3.75
CA GLN A 157 0.36 5.91 -2.42
C GLN A 157 -0.45 6.79 -1.47
N LEU A 158 -0.30 6.60 -0.17
CA LEU A 158 -1.01 7.39 0.83
C LEU A 158 0.00 8.19 1.65
N TYR A 159 -0.11 9.51 1.59
CA TYR A 159 0.67 10.40 2.44
C TYR A 159 -0.19 10.91 3.59
N ASP A 160 0.28 10.67 4.82
CA ASP A 160 -0.28 11.26 6.02
C ASP A 160 0.54 12.49 6.46
N PRO A 161 -0.01 13.71 6.37
CA PRO A 161 0.70 14.92 6.79
C PRO A 161 0.83 15.07 8.31
N VAL A 162 0.08 14.31 9.13
CA VAL A 162 0.19 14.39 10.59
C VAL A 162 1.42 13.64 11.08
N SER A 163 1.56 12.37 10.68
CA SER A 163 2.73 11.54 10.99
C SER A 163 3.95 11.83 10.11
N LYS A 164 3.74 12.51 8.96
CA LYS A 164 4.73 12.71 7.91
C LYS A 164 5.24 11.39 7.31
N ILE A 165 4.36 10.40 7.24
CA ILE A 165 4.62 9.07 6.67
C ILE A 165 4.05 9.01 5.25
N LEU A 166 4.86 8.54 4.31
CA LEU A 166 4.40 8.08 3.00
C LEU A 166 4.32 6.55 3.00
N PHE A 167 3.11 6.01 2.95
CA PHE A 167 2.87 4.60 2.69
C PHE A 167 2.98 4.35 1.19
N SER A 168 4.08 3.72 0.77
CA SER A 168 4.56 3.75 -0.61
C SER A 168 4.10 2.56 -1.47
N GLY A 169 3.27 1.67 -0.94
CA GLY A 169 2.88 0.44 -1.64
C GLY A 169 4.14 -0.38 -1.99
N ASP A 170 4.21 -0.88 -3.22
CA ASP A 170 5.36 -1.63 -3.72
C ASP A 170 6.65 -0.83 -3.88
N MET A 171 6.57 0.50 -3.88
CA MET A 171 7.77 1.32 -4.01
C MET A 171 8.57 1.26 -2.71
N GLY A 172 9.81 0.78 -2.79
CA GLY A 172 10.66 0.49 -1.64
C GLY A 172 10.50 -0.93 -1.11
N ALA A 173 9.74 -1.80 -1.79
CA ALA A 173 9.59 -3.20 -1.43
C ALA A 173 10.95 -3.93 -1.36
N SER A 174 11.18 -4.62 -0.25
CA SER A 174 12.36 -5.47 -0.05
C SER A 174 11.94 -6.90 0.28
N MET A 175 12.58 -7.89 -0.33
CA MET A 175 12.23 -9.31 -0.23
C MET A 175 12.76 -9.94 1.07
N THR A 176 12.26 -9.45 2.20
CA THR A 176 12.64 -9.86 3.57
C THR A 176 11.42 -10.02 4.45
N GLU A 177 11.53 -10.80 5.52
CA GLU A 177 10.49 -10.99 6.55
C GLU A 177 10.63 -9.99 7.73
N ASP A 178 11.46 -8.95 7.56
CA ASP A 178 11.72 -7.92 8.56
C ASP A 178 10.97 -6.63 8.23
N ALA A 179 10.23 -6.09 9.21
CA ALA A 179 9.57 -4.79 9.14
C ALA A 179 10.31 -3.70 9.96
N SER A 180 11.50 -3.98 10.48
CA SER A 180 12.31 -3.02 11.23
C SER A 180 12.94 -1.95 10.31
N PRO A 181 13.15 -0.71 10.78
CA PRO A 181 13.77 0.34 9.98
C PRO A 181 15.10 -0.05 9.35
N VAL A 182 15.32 0.33 8.08
CA VAL A 182 16.60 0.18 7.40
C VAL A 182 17.67 0.98 8.15
N ARG A 183 18.79 0.33 8.48
CA ARG A 183 19.92 0.95 9.19
C ARG A 183 21.13 1.21 8.29
N ASP A 184 21.26 0.42 7.24
CA ASP A 184 22.32 0.51 6.25
C ASP A 184 21.71 0.36 4.87
N PHE A 185 21.71 1.45 4.10
CA PHE A 185 21.08 1.46 2.78
C PHE A 185 21.83 0.57 1.80
N THR A 186 23.16 0.60 1.78
CA THR A 186 23.99 -0.15 0.84
C THR A 186 23.79 -1.65 1.00
N ASN A 187 23.73 -2.13 2.24
CA ASN A 187 23.47 -3.54 2.51
C ASN A 187 22.00 -3.94 2.30
N HIS A 188 21.09 -2.98 2.18
CA HIS A 188 19.68 -3.23 1.91
C HIS A 188 19.34 -3.31 0.42
N VAL A 189 20.13 -2.67 -0.46
CA VAL A 189 19.90 -2.66 -1.92
C VAL A 189 19.69 -4.05 -2.52
N PRO A 190 20.49 -5.10 -2.18
CA PRO A 190 20.30 -6.43 -2.76
C PRO A 190 18.89 -7.02 -2.53
N GLU A 191 18.24 -6.67 -1.42
CA GLU A 191 16.89 -7.13 -1.08
C GLU A 191 15.79 -6.43 -1.90
N MET A 192 16.10 -5.27 -2.50
CA MET A 192 15.15 -4.46 -3.28
C MET A 192 15.38 -4.55 -4.78
N GLU A 193 16.62 -4.69 -5.22
CA GLU A 193 17.03 -4.43 -6.60
C GLU A 193 16.32 -5.34 -7.60
N GLY A 194 16.27 -6.65 -7.33
CA GLY A 194 15.63 -7.61 -8.24
C GLY A 194 14.15 -7.29 -8.46
N PHE A 195 13.42 -6.95 -7.40
CA PHE A 195 12.03 -6.55 -7.47
C PHE A 195 11.86 -5.26 -8.28
N HIS A 196 12.58 -4.20 -7.93
CA HIS A 196 12.40 -2.90 -8.58
C HIS A 196 12.83 -2.90 -10.05
N ARG A 197 13.94 -3.60 -10.39
CA ARG A 197 14.38 -3.74 -11.79
C ARG A 197 13.34 -4.47 -12.64
N ARG A 198 12.61 -5.43 -12.07
CA ARG A 198 11.67 -6.26 -12.82
C ARG A 198 10.24 -5.71 -12.87
N TYR A 199 9.76 -5.12 -11.77
CA TYR A 199 8.36 -4.73 -11.59
C TYR A 199 8.10 -3.28 -11.99
N MET A 200 8.99 -2.34 -11.64
CA MET A 200 8.78 -0.94 -12.01
C MET A 200 8.83 -0.79 -13.53
N ALA A 201 7.87 -0.08 -14.11
CA ALA A 201 7.67 -0.12 -15.56
C ALA A 201 8.81 0.56 -16.36
N GLY A 202 9.53 1.50 -15.75
CA GLY A 202 10.63 2.23 -16.38
C GLY A 202 11.12 3.41 -15.56
N ASN A 203 12.39 3.76 -15.72
CA ASN A 203 13.10 4.77 -14.96
C ASN A 203 12.46 6.16 -15.08
N LYS A 204 11.80 6.45 -16.22
CA LYS A 204 11.02 7.69 -16.39
C LYS A 204 9.97 7.87 -15.29
N ALA A 205 9.24 6.81 -14.92
CA ALA A 205 8.24 6.88 -13.85
C ALA A 205 8.92 7.06 -12.48
N CYS A 206 10.00 6.30 -12.22
CA CYS A 206 10.79 6.40 -10.99
C CYS A 206 11.33 7.84 -10.76
N ARG A 207 11.88 8.47 -11.80
CA ARG A 207 12.43 9.83 -11.73
C ARG A 207 11.37 10.89 -11.44
N LEU A 208 10.22 10.80 -12.11
CA LEU A 208 9.11 11.73 -11.89
C LEU A 208 8.55 11.59 -10.47
N TRP A 209 8.39 10.34 -10.01
CA TRP A 209 7.95 10.05 -8.65
C TRP A 209 8.95 10.56 -7.61
N ALA A 210 10.24 10.25 -7.76
CA ALA A 210 11.27 10.70 -6.82
C ALA A 210 11.36 12.24 -6.76
N ALA A 211 11.23 12.93 -7.89
CA ALA A 211 11.20 14.40 -7.93
C ALA A 211 10.00 14.99 -7.18
N MET A 212 8.82 14.39 -7.29
CA MET A 212 7.64 14.78 -6.51
C MET A 212 7.85 14.53 -5.02
N VAL A 213 8.37 13.36 -4.63
CA VAL A 213 8.56 12.97 -3.23
C VAL A 213 9.59 13.85 -2.52
N ARG A 214 10.64 14.33 -3.22
CA ARG A 214 11.59 15.32 -2.67
C ARG A 214 10.93 16.64 -2.26
N GLY A 215 9.80 16.99 -2.86
CA GLY A 215 9.04 18.19 -2.51
C GLY A 215 8.11 18.01 -1.30
N MET A 216 8.03 16.80 -0.73
CA MET A 216 7.14 16.46 0.38
C MET A 216 7.88 16.57 1.73
N ASP A 217 7.14 16.89 2.79
CA ASP A 217 7.67 16.89 4.16
C ASP A 217 7.53 15.50 4.79
N LEU A 218 8.55 14.65 4.61
CA LEU A 218 8.53 13.24 5.04
C LEU A 218 9.53 12.94 6.15
N GLU A 219 9.10 12.23 7.19
CA GLU A 219 9.98 11.62 8.19
C GLU A 219 10.14 10.11 7.96
N MET A 220 9.23 9.49 7.21
CA MET A 220 9.28 8.06 6.91
C MET A 220 8.68 7.73 5.54
N ILE A 221 9.27 6.75 4.85
CA ILE A 221 8.64 6.03 3.74
C ILE A 221 8.47 4.57 4.17
N VAL A 222 7.26 4.04 4.05
CA VAL A 222 6.90 2.71 4.54
C VAL A 222 6.32 1.87 3.38
N PRO A 223 7.05 0.87 2.88
CA PRO A 223 6.58 0.02 1.81
C PRO A 223 5.58 -1.04 2.31
N GLN A 224 4.75 -1.54 1.40
CA GLN A 224 3.83 -2.64 1.64
C GLN A 224 4.55 -3.99 1.71
N HIS A 225 5.85 -4.07 1.37
CA HIS A 225 6.70 -5.24 1.63
C HIS A 225 8.02 -4.84 2.27
N GLY A 226 8.39 -5.49 3.38
CA GLY A 226 9.68 -5.32 4.03
C GLY A 226 9.85 -4.02 4.84
N ARG A 227 11.01 -3.38 4.73
CA ARG A 227 11.52 -2.46 5.77
C ARG A 227 11.26 -0.97 5.48
N PRO A 228 10.90 -0.15 6.48
CA PRO A 228 10.71 1.29 6.30
C PRO A 228 12.03 2.08 6.24
N PHE A 229 12.02 3.17 5.47
CA PHE A 229 13.09 4.17 5.37
C PHE A 229 12.78 5.33 6.32
N VAL A 230 13.55 5.46 7.40
CA VAL A 230 13.29 6.44 8.46
C VAL A 230 14.35 7.55 8.44
N GLY A 231 13.89 8.80 8.46
CA GLY A 231 14.74 9.98 8.52
C GLY A 231 15.24 10.44 7.14
N LYS A 232 15.61 11.73 7.07
CA LYS A 232 15.94 12.41 5.80
C LYS A 232 17.10 11.76 5.04
N GLU A 233 18.11 11.25 5.75
CA GLU A 233 19.29 10.61 5.14
C GLU A 233 18.91 9.31 4.42
N MET A 234 18.18 8.43 5.09
CA MET A 234 17.75 7.15 4.53
C MET A 234 16.76 7.34 3.37
N ILE A 235 15.82 8.26 3.52
CA ILE A 235 14.89 8.65 2.45
C ILE A 235 15.67 9.20 1.24
N SER A 236 16.64 10.10 1.46
CA SER A 236 17.44 10.67 0.37
C SER A 236 18.27 9.62 -0.35
N ALA A 237 18.86 8.67 0.38
CA ALA A 237 19.60 7.55 -0.21
C ALA A 237 18.70 6.68 -1.10
N PHE A 238 17.50 6.34 -0.62
CA PHE A 238 16.51 5.60 -1.41
C PHE A 238 16.07 6.36 -2.67
N LEU A 239 15.73 7.65 -2.54
CA LEU A 239 15.30 8.48 -3.67
C LEU A 239 16.40 8.70 -4.70
N TYR A 240 17.67 8.73 -4.28
CA TYR A 240 18.81 8.79 -5.18
C TYR A 240 19.02 7.46 -5.91
N TRP A 241 18.87 6.33 -5.23
CA TRP A 241 19.00 5.03 -5.86
C TRP A 241 17.91 4.77 -6.90
N ILE A 242 16.63 4.94 -6.53
CA ILE A 242 15.51 4.57 -7.40
C ILE A 242 15.42 5.44 -8.66
N GLU A 243 15.81 6.71 -8.59
CA GLU A 243 15.79 7.59 -9.77
C GLU A 243 16.87 7.24 -10.80
N ASN A 244 17.91 6.51 -10.40
CA ASN A 244 19.03 6.10 -11.26
C ASN A 244 18.96 4.61 -11.63
N LEU A 245 17.91 3.89 -11.21
CA LEU A 245 17.74 2.47 -11.51
C LEU A 245 17.09 2.30 -12.89
N ASP A 246 17.80 1.65 -13.82
CA ASP A 246 17.18 1.12 -15.05
C ASP A 246 16.25 -0.04 -14.68
N CYS A 247 14.98 0.03 -15.09
CA CYS A 247 13.96 -0.95 -14.72
C CYS A 247 12.93 -1.18 -15.82
N GLY A 248 12.24 -2.30 -15.74
CA GLY A 248 11.13 -2.67 -16.62
C GLY A 248 11.50 -2.52 -18.09
N LEU A 249 10.80 -1.62 -18.78
CA LEU A 249 10.95 -1.38 -20.21
C LEU A 249 12.36 -0.93 -20.61
N ASP A 250 13.13 -0.31 -19.71
CA ASP A 250 14.49 0.15 -20.02
C ASP A 250 15.45 -1.01 -20.26
N LEU A 251 15.15 -2.18 -19.68
CA LEU A 251 15.98 -3.37 -19.74
C LEU A 251 15.60 -4.31 -20.89
N MET A 252 14.55 -4.00 -21.63
CA MET A 252 13.99 -4.89 -22.66
C MET A 252 14.64 -4.67 -24.02
N GLY A 253 14.92 -5.77 -24.71
CA GLY A 253 15.43 -5.81 -26.08
C GLY A 253 14.63 -6.75 -27.00
N PRO A 254 14.97 -6.80 -28.30
CA PRO A 254 14.35 -7.74 -29.23
C PRO A 254 14.45 -9.22 -28.82
N GLU A 255 15.45 -9.59 -28.03
CA GLU A 255 15.66 -10.93 -27.48
C GLU A 255 14.58 -11.38 -26.51
N ASP A 256 13.92 -10.45 -25.81
CA ASP A 256 12.83 -10.75 -24.87
C ASP A 256 11.52 -11.10 -25.58
N TYR A 257 11.41 -10.78 -26.87
CA TYR A 257 10.23 -11.02 -27.71
C TYR A 257 10.50 -12.08 -28.79
N GLN A 258 11.08 -13.20 -28.38
CA GLN A 258 11.29 -14.37 -29.22
C GLN A 258 10.38 -15.53 -28.79
N LEU A 259 9.95 -16.35 -29.75
CA LEU A 259 9.24 -17.59 -29.42
C LEU A 259 10.18 -18.52 -28.65
N PRO A 260 9.73 -19.15 -27.54
CA PRO A 260 10.51 -20.18 -26.85
C PRO A 260 10.88 -21.29 -27.82
N ARG A 261 12.12 -21.79 -27.71
CA ARG A 261 12.62 -22.92 -28.48
C ARG A 261 12.25 -24.24 -27.85
#